data_AF-A0A926CUK4-F1
#
_entry.id   AF-A0A926CUK4-F1
#
_cell.length_a   1.000
_cell.length_b   1.000
_cell.length_c   1.000
_cell.angle_alpha   90.00
_cell.angle_beta   90.00
_cell.angle_gamma   90.00
#
_symmetry.space_group_name_H-M   'P 1'
#
loop_
_entity.id
_entity.type
_entity.pdbx_description
1 polymer ?
#
loop_
_entity_poly.entity_id
_entity_poly.type
_entity_poly.pdbx_seq_one_letter_code
_entity_poly.pdbx_strand_id
1 'polypeptide(L)'
;MNLFTDEALVAAAQAGDKAAFGQLIERYREMVLRVAYQRTGDPDLTHDLAQETLLQAFLSLTSLREGRYFKSWLYGIAVNVCRMYFRSQRGDLLSLEALAGGRYREPAAHGP
;
A
#
# COMPACT_ATOMS: atom_id res chain seq x y z
N MET A 1 3.34 -15.25 -22.52
CA MET A 1 4.45 -14.32 -22.23
C MET A 1 4.20 -13.06 -23.04
N ASN A 2 3.75 -11.97 -22.40
CA ASN A 2 3.36 -10.76 -23.13
C ASN A 2 4.57 -9.83 -23.35
N LEU A 3 4.79 -9.43 -24.60
CA LEU A 3 6.01 -8.77 -25.11
C LEU A 3 6.00 -7.24 -24.98
N PHE A 4 4.92 -6.63 -24.48
CA PHE A 4 4.85 -5.16 -24.37
C PHE A 4 5.83 -4.62 -23.34
N THR A 5 6.45 -3.47 -23.63
CA THR A 5 7.28 -2.76 -22.67
C THR A 5 6.41 -2.21 -21.53
N ASP A 6 7.02 -1.97 -20.37
CA ASP A 6 6.30 -1.35 -19.25
C ASP A 6 5.75 0.03 -19.65
N GLU A 7 6.50 0.78 -20.45
CA GLU A 7 6.06 2.07 -20.97
C GLU A 7 4.78 1.97 -21.81
N ALA A 8 4.70 0.99 -22.70
CA ALA A 8 3.49 0.76 -23.50
C ALA A 8 2.30 0.35 -22.63
N LEU A 9 2.52 -0.52 -21.63
CA LEU A 9 1.48 -0.93 -20.70
C LEU A 9 1.00 0.22 -19.81
N VAL A 10 1.91 1.10 -19.37
CA VAL A 10 1.56 2.30 -18.59
C VAL A 10 0.69 3.23 -19.43
N ALA A 11 1.08 3.51 -20.68
CA ALA A 11 0.30 4.39 -21.56
C ALA A 11 -1.12 3.83 -21.79
N ALA A 12 -1.25 2.53 -22.07
CA ALA A 12 -2.55 1.88 -22.24
C ALA A 12 -3.40 1.93 -20.95
N ALA A 13 -2.77 1.64 -19.81
CA ALA A 13 -3.45 1.68 -18.51
C ALA A 13 -3.92 3.09 -18.13
N GLN A 14 -3.12 4.12 -18.41
CA GLN A 14 -3.52 5.52 -18.22
C GLN A 14 -4.68 5.92 -19.14
N ALA A 15 -4.82 5.30 -20.31
CA ALA A 15 -5.96 5.48 -21.22
C ALA A 15 -7.21 4.67 -20.81
N GLY A 16 -7.16 3.93 -19.69
CA GLY A 16 -8.30 3.17 -19.15
C GLY A 16 -8.25 1.66 -19.41
N ASP A 17 -7.19 1.13 -20.03
CA ASP A 17 -7.03 -0.32 -20.21
C ASP A 17 -6.65 -0.99 -18.89
N LYS A 18 -7.65 -1.54 -18.20
CA LYS A 18 -7.49 -2.28 -16.96
C LYS A 18 -6.65 -3.56 -17.14
N ALA A 19 -6.67 -4.19 -18.30
CA ALA A 19 -5.87 -5.39 -18.56
C ALA A 19 -4.39 -5.04 -18.69
N ALA A 20 -4.05 -3.88 -19.27
CA ALA A 20 -2.68 -3.38 -19.28
C ALA A 20 -2.13 -3.14 -17.88
N PHE A 21 -2.94 -2.57 -16.97
CA PHE A 21 -2.55 -2.43 -15.57
C PHE A 21 -2.35 -3.79 -14.88
N GLY A 22 -3.27 -4.74 -15.10
CA GLY A 22 -3.15 -6.09 -14.55
C GLY A 22 -1.82 -6.78 -14.93
N GLN A 23 -1.33 -6.55 -16.15
CA GLN A 23 -0.04 -7.08 -16.59
C GLN A 23 1.16 -6.42 -15.90
N LEU A 24 1.10 -5.11 -15.66
CA LEU A 24 2.12 -4.42 -14.85
C LEU A 24 2.15 -5.01 -13.43
N ILE A 25 0.98 -5.25 -12.84
CA ILE A 25 0.91 -5.86 -11.50
C ILE A 25 1.46 -7.27 -11.48
N GLU A 26 1.13 -8.10 -12.47
CA GLU A 26 1.68 -9.47 -12.54
C GLU A 26 3.21 -9.47 -12.62
N ARG A 27 3.81 -8.50 -13.33
CA ARG A 27 5.27 -8.35 -13.41
C ARG A 27 5.92 -7.94 -12.10
N TYR A 28 5.23 -7.12 -11.30
CA TYR A 28 5.84 -6.42 -10.17
C TYR A 28 5.28 -6.80 -8.79
N ARG A 29 4.28 -7.68 -8.72
CA ARG A 29 3.68 -8.16 -7.46
C ARG A 29 4.72 -8.73 -6.49
N GLU A 30 5.65 -9.55 -6.98
CA GLU A 30 6.72 -10.13 -6.15
C GLU A 30 7.68 -9.06 -5.58
N MET A 31 7.96 -8.01 -6.36
CA MET A 31 8.75 -6.88 -5.86
C MET A 31 8.02 -6.16 -4.73
N VAL A 32 6.72 -5.89 -4.89
CA VAL A 32 5.89 -5.23 -3.88
C VAL A 32 5.83 -6.07 -2.60
N LEU A 33 5.55 -7.37 -2.71
CA LEU A 33 5.52 -8.30 -1.57
C LEU A 33 6.87 -8.33 -0.84
N ARG A 34 7.99 -8.40 -1.57
CA ARG A 34 9.32 -8.37 -0.98
C ARG A 34 9.61 -7.06 -0.23
N VAL A 35 9.23 -5.92 -0.80
CA VAL A 35 9.43 -4.60 -0.18
C VAL A 35 8.63 -4.45 1.11
N ALA A 36 7.39 -4.94 1.11
CA ALA A 36 6.52 -4.98 2.28
C ALA A 36 7.09 -5.93 3.35
N TYR A 37 7.42 -7.18 2.99
CA TYR A 37 7.96 -8.17 3.93
C TYR A 37 9.26 -7.72 4.59
N GLN A 38 10.16 -7.08 3.83
CA GLN A 38 11.40 -6.53 4.39
C GLN A 38 11.18 -5.45 5.46
N ARG A 39 10.00 -4.82 5.50
CA ARG A 39 9.66 -3.77 6.46
C ARG A 39 8.80 -4.30 7.60
N THR A 40 7.97 -5.30 7.35
CA THR A 40 7.01 -5.84 8.31
C THR A 40 7.54 -7.05 9.06
N GLY A 41 8.26 -7.96 8.39
CA GLY A 41 8.60 -9.28 8.93
C GLY A 41 7.39 -10.18 9.21
N ASP A 42 6.19 -9.76 8.81
CA ASP A 42 4.90 -10.38 9.12
C ASP A 42 4.18 -10.71 7.80
N PRO A 43 3.85 -11.99 7.53
CA PRO A 43 3.18 -12.40 6.29
C PRO A 43 1.80 -11.78 6.08
N ASP A 44 0.97 -11.68 7.11
CA ASP A 44 -0.40 -11.18 7.00
C ASP A 44 -0.37 -9.68 6.70
N LEU A 45 0.42 -8.94 7.47
CA LEU A 45 0.63 -7.51 7.25
C LEU A 45 1.32 -7.23 5.90
N THR A 46 2.17 -8.14 5.42
CA THR A 46 2.78 -8.03 4.09
C THR A 46 1.72 -8.02 3.00
N HIS A 47 0.76 -8.95 3.07
CA HIS A 47 -0.31 -9.04 2.08
C HIS A 47 -1.21 -7.80 2.10
N ASP A 48 -1.52 -7.28 3.28
CA ASP A 48 -2.34 -6.07 3.42
C ASP A 48 -1.66 -4.84 2.84
N LEU A 49 -0.40 -4.59 3.20
CA LEU A 49 0.35 -3.43 2.68
C LEU A 49 0.67 -3.56 1.19
N ALA A 50 0.85 -4.79 0.68
CA ALA A 50 0.98 -5.02 -0.75
C ALA A 50 -0.31 -4.65 -1.49
N GLN A 51 -1.48 -5.06 -1.00
CA GLN A 51 -2.76 -4.69 -1.59
C GLN A 51 -2.98 -3.17 -1.58
N GLU A 52 -2.71 -2.50 -0.46
CA GLU A 52 -2.80 -1.04 -0.36
C GLU A 52 -1.85 -0.36 -1.36
N THR A 53 -0.62 -0.87 -1.50
CA THR A 53 0.34 -0.38 -2.50
C THR A 53 -0.22 -0.46 -3.92
N LEU A 54 -0.81 -1.60 -4.29
CA LEU A 54 -1.37 -1.83 -5.62
C LEU A 54 -2.60 -0.94 -5.88
N LEU A 55 -3.43 -0.72 -4.86
CA LEU A 55 -4.56 0.21 -4.93
C LEU A 55 -4.08 1.65 -5.13
N GLN A 56 -3.11 2.11 -4.33
CA GLN A 56 -2.52 3.45 -4.48
C GLN A 56 -1.86 3.62 -5.84
N ALA A 57 -1.17 2.59 -6.36
CA ALA A 57 -0.61 2.61 -7.70
C ALA A 57 -1.70 2.73 -8.76
N PHE A 58 -2.81 1.98 -8.66
CA PHE A 58 -3.92 2.10 -9.59
C PHE A 58 -4.51 3.52 -9.61
N LEU A 59 -4.77 4.09 -8.43
CA LEU A 59 -5.39 5.41 -8.27
C LEU A 59 -4.47 6.55 -8.73
N SER A 60 -3.15 6.38 -8.60
CA SER A 60 -2.18 7.44 -8.90
C SER A 60 -1.44 7.26 -10.23
N LEU A 61 -1.77 6.23 -11.02
CA LEU A 61 -1.03 5.91 -12.25
C LEU A 61 -0.95 7.06 -13.24
N THR A 62 -2.00 7.89 -13.35
CA THR A 62 -2.04 9.08 -14.22
C THR A 62 -1.03 10.16 -13.82
N SER A 63 -0.48 10.11 -12.60
CA SER A 63 0.59 11.00 -12.15
C SER A 63 1.99 10.60 -12.66
N LEU A 64 2.16 9.35 -13.12
CA LEU A 64 3.42 8.86 -13.66
C LEU A 64 3.65 9.45 -15.06
N ARG A 65 4.58 10.39 -15.16
CA ARG A 65 4.87 11.11 -16.41
C ARG A 65 5.57 10.27 -17.47
N GLU A 66 6.44 9.36 -17.03
CA GLU A 66 7.28 8.57 -17.93
C GLU A 66 7.17 7.08 -17.55
N GLY A 67 6.56 6.29 -18.44
CA GLY A 67 6.25 4.89 -18.18
C GLY A 67 7.48 4.02 -17.91
N ARG A 68 8.66 4.39 -18.44
CA ARG A 68 9.93 3.70 -18.15
C ARG A 68 10.30 3.69 -16.66
N TYR A 69 9.77 4.60 -15.86
CA TYR A 69 10.01 4.67 -14.41
C TYR A 69 8.97 3.91 -13.57
N PHE A 70 8.07 3.14 -14.19
CA PHE A 70 7.02 2.42 -13.46
C PHE A 70 7.57 1.60 -12.29
N LYS A 71 8.66 0.86 -12.50
CA LYS A 71 9.28 0.04 -11.45
C LYS A 71 9.72 0.86 -10.23
N SER A 72 10.48 1.93 -10.45
CA SER A 72 11.00 2.78 -9.35
C SER A 72 9.89 3.59 -8.69
N TRP A 73 8.91 4.03 -9.47
CA TRP A 73 7.72 4.71 -8.98
C TRP A 73 6.88 3.79 -8.07
N LEU A 74 6.58 2.57 -8.52
CA LEU A 74 5.84 1.57 -7.74
C LEU A 74 6.60 1.17 -6.47
N TYR A 75 7.92 1.00 -6.56
CA TYR A 75 8.78 0.79 -5.39
C TYR A 75 8.61 1.94 -4.39
N GLY A 76 8.64 3.19 -4.84
CA GLY A 76 8.43 4.36 -3.99
C GLY A 76 7.09 4.35 -3.26
N ILE A 77 6.00 3.98 -3.95
CA ILE A 77 4.68 3.81 -3.33
C ILE A 77 4.73 2.75 -2.24
N ALA A 78 5.30 1.57 -2.53
CA ALA A 78 5.41 0.48 -1.56
C ALA A 78 6.16 0.90 -0.28
N VAL A 79 7.28 1.62 -0.44
CA VAL A 79 8.03 2.17 0.69
C VAL A 79 7.20 3.17 1.48
N ASN A 80 6.46 4.05 0.80
CA ASN A 80 5.66 5.08 1.45
C ASN A 80 4.47 4.49 2.22
N VAL A 81 3.77 3.52 1.64
CA VAL A 81 2.66 2.80 2.30
C VAL A 81 3.14 2.17 3.60
N CYS A 82 4.23 1.40 3.56
CA CYS A 82 4.80 0.80 4.76
C CYS A 82 5.23 1.87 5.79
N ARG A 83 5.87 2.95 5.34
CA ARG A 83 6.29 4.04 6.23
C ARG A 83 5.09 4.71 6.90
N MET A 84 4.00 4.93 6.17
CA MET A 84 2.78 5.53 6.71
C MET A 84 2.10 4.61 7.72
N TYR A 85 2.03 3.31 7.45
CA TYR A 85 1.52 2.33 8.40
C TYR A 85 2.28 2.36 9.74
N PHE A 86 3.61 2.31 9.73
CA PHE A 86 4.37 2.37 10.98
C PHE A 86 4.30 3.74 11.67
N ARG A 87 4.09 4.82 10.91
CA ARG A 87 3.88 6.15 11.47
C ARG A 87 2.53 6.24 12.19
N SER A 88 1.46 5.69 11.63
CA SER A 88 0.14 5.68 12.28
C SER A 88 0.16 4.81 13.53
N GLN A 89 0.74 3.60 13.47
CA GLN A 89 0.89 2.72 14.64
C GLN A 89 1.67 3.39 15.79
N ARG A 90 2.73 4.14 15.48
CA ARG A 90 3.45 4.92 16.49
C ARG A 90 2.61 6.07 17.04
N GLY A 91 1.82 6.73 16.20
CA GLY A 91 0.86 7.75 16.62
C GLY A 91 -0.20 7.19 17.56
N ASP A 92 -0.69 5.98 17.29
CA ASP A 92 -1.66 5.28 18.13
C ASP A 92 -1.05 4.92 19.49
N LEU A 93 0.19 4.42 19.52
CA LEU A 93 0.94 4.14 20.77
C LEU A 93 1.25 5.41 21.58
N LEU A 94 1.46 6.54 20.91
CA LEU A 94 1.72 7.85 21.53
C LEU A 94 0.45 8.67 21.73
N SER A 95 -0.73 8.12 21.43
CA SER A 95 -1.99 8.80 21.68
C SER A 95 -2.16 9.02 23.19
N LEU A 96 -2.73 10.17 23.57
CA LEU A 96 -2.98 10.50 24.97
C LEU A 96 -3.80 9.40 25.67
N GLU A 97 -4.70 8.73 24.94
CA GLU A 97 -5.52 7.62 25.44
C GLU A 97 -4.68 6.35 25.71
N ALA A 98 -3.74 6.01 24.84
CA ALA A 98 -2.82 4.88 25.03
C ALA A 98 -1.83 5.13 26.18
N LEU A 99 -1.31 6.35 26.29
CA LEU A 99 -0.42 6.77 27.38
C LEU A 99 -1.16 6.92 28.72
N ALA A 100 -2.45 7.25 28.69
CA ALA A 100 -3.31 7.33 29.87
C ALA A 100 -3.74 5.96 30.42
N GLY A 101 -3.29 4.86 29.83
CA GLY A 101 -3.37 3.52 30.42
C GLY A 101 -4.79 2.98 30.60
N GLY A 102 -5.66 3.17 29.60
CA GLY A 102 -6.94 2.46 29.52
C GLY A 102 -7.82 2.62 30.77
N ARG A 103 -8.49 3.77 30.90
CA ARG A 103 -9.66 3.90 31.78
C ARG A 103 -10.89 4.34 31.01
N TYR A 104 -11.41 3.48 30.14
CA TYR A 104 -12.86 3.45 29.98
C TYR A 104 -13.41 2.39 30.93
N ARG A 105 -13.79 2.84 32.12
CA ARG A 105 -14.59 2.09 33.08
C ARG A 105 -16.02 2.10 32.53
N GLU A 106 -16.53 0.93 32.19
CA GLU A 106 -17.95 0.72 31.97
C GLU A 106 -18.72 1.26 33.18
N PRO A 107 -19.70 2.18 33.03
CA PRO A 107 -20.69 2.37 34.07
C PRO A 107 -21.69 1.24 33.92
N ALA A 108 -21.63 0.29 34.85
CA ALA A 108 -22.67 -0.68 35.10
C ALA A 108 -24.05 -0.01 35.10
N ALA A 109 -25.01 -0.65 34.45
CA ALA A 109 -26.41 -0.30 34.59
C ALA A 109 -26.82 -0.31 36.08
N HIS A 110 -27.38 0.79 36.58
CA HIS A 110 -28.32 0.80 37.70
C HIS A 110 -29.18 2.08 37.68
N GLY A 111 -30.44 1.89 37.25
CA GLY A 111 -31.72 2.35 37.83
C GLY A 111 -31.90 3.77 38.39
N PRO A 112 -33.14 4.21 38.64
CA PRO A 112 -34.35 3.41 38.90
C PRO A 112 -35.19 3.05 37.66
#